data_AF-A0A958QCC1-F1
#
_entry.id   AF-A0A958QCC1-F1
#
_cell.length_a   1.000
_cell.length_b   1.000
_cell.length_c   1.000
_cell.angle_alpha   90.00
_cell.angle_beta   90.00
_cell.angle_gamma   90.00
#
_symmetry.space_group_name_H-M   'P 1'
#
loop_
_entity.id
_entity.type
_entity.pdbx_description
1 polymer ?
#
loop_
_entity_poly.entity_id
_entity_poly.type
_entity_poly.pdbx_seq_one_letter_code
_entity_poly.pdbx_strand_id
1 'polypeptide(L)'
;LAFSNFISDLKLETTKHVSWFDLKDSFSEYGVKTVGLLCEEIVASGKVAQDRYLAGFQQIPPVIPGLGPVDLKETKLSMRVGVDLARKIEAGAMPSLTQTLPSAAYSLGGLVDACHPTAAAVVVSIGQEATLIEKLEAEIALQISKIDS
;
A
#
# COMPACT_ATOMS: atom_id res chain seq x y z
N LEU A 1 5.86 -3.05 -21.72
CA LEU A 1 5.73 -3.79 -20.44
C LEU A 1 4.26 -3.87 -20.08
N ALA A 2 3.83 -4.97 -19.46
CA ALA A 2 2.43 -5.39 -19.33
C ALA A 2 1.46 -4.33 -18.76
N PHE A 3 1.97 -3.34 -18.02
CA PHE A 3 1.17 -2.26 -17.42
C PHE A 3 1.45 -0.86 -17.97
N SER A 4 2.29 -0.67 -18.99
CA SER A 4 2.77 0.67 -19.41
C SER A 4 1.65 1.69 -19.65
N ASN A 5 0.64 1.34 -20.45
CA ASN A 5 -0.50 2.22 -20.75
C ASN A 5 -1.42 2.38 -19.54
N PHE A 6 -1.51 1.36 -18.69
CA PHE A 6 -2.31 1.45 -17.47
C PHE A 6 -1.66 2.40 -16.46
N ILE A 7 -0.34 2.30 -16.28
CA ILE A 7 0.44 3.13 -15.37
C ILE A 7 0.36 4.59 -15.81
N SER A 8 0.45 4.91 -17.10
CA SER A 8 0.32 6.31 -17.55
C SER A 8 -0.99 6.95 -17.09
N ASP A 9 -2.09 6.21 -17.19
CA ASP A 9 -3.44 6.71 -16.96
C ASP A 9 -3.90 6.56 -15.51
N LEU A 10 -3.16 5.79 -14.70
CA LEU A 10 -3.47 5.57 -13.29
C LEU A 10 -3.47 6.89 -12.52
N LYS A 11 -4.59 7.15 -11.84
CA LYS A 11 -4.74 8.29 -10.93
C LYS A 11 -4.06 7.98 -9.60
N LEU A 12 -3.12 8.83 -9.24
CA LEU A 12 -2.44 8.79 -7.96
C LEU A 12 -2.92 9.94 -7.08
N GLU A 13 -3.27 9.61 -5.86
CA GLU A 13 -3.47 10.56 -4.78
C GLU A 13 -2.17 10.67 -3.98
N THR A 14 -1.94 11.81 -3.34
CA THR A 14 -0.68 12.07 -2.64
C THR A 14 -0.93 12.89 -1.39
N THR A 15 -0.43 12.38 -0.27
CA THR A 15 -0.38 13.04 1.04
C THR A 15 1.05 13.54 1.30
N LYS A 16 1.43 13.79 2.56
CA LYS A 16 2.76 14.33 2.87
C LYS A 16 3.88 13.36 2.52
N HIS A 17 3.76 12.09 2.88
CA HIS A 17 4.79 11.06 2.69
C HIS A 17 4.33 9.90 1.80
N VAL A 18 3.02 9.72 1.62
CA VAL A 18 2.45 8.58 0.89
C VAL A 18 1.87 9.02 -0.46
N SER A 19 2.19 8.29 -1.52
CA SER A 19 1.44 8.29 -2.77
C SER A 19 0.59 7.02 -2.83
N TRP A 20 -0.64 7.11 -3.28
CA TRP A 20 -1.53 5.95 -3.27
C TRP A 20 -2.55 5.95 -4.39
N PHE A 21 -3.10 4.77 -4.68
CA PHE A 21 -4.15 4.56 -5.67
C PHE A 21 -5.09 3.44 -5.22
N ASP A 22 -6.32 3.47 -5.72
CA ASP A 22 -7.32 2.43 -5.48
C ASP A 22 -7.82 1.87 -6.81
N LEU A 23 -7.59 0.58 -7.02
CA LEU A 23 -8.06 -0.16 -8.20
C LEU A 23 -9.55 -0.53 -8.09
N LYS A 24 -10.15 -0.43 -6.90
CA LYS A 24 -11.50 -0.91 -6.62
C LYS A 24 -11.66 -2.35 -7.12
N ASP A 25 -12.67 -2.59 -7.96
CA ASP A 25 -13.00 -3.87 -8.59
C ASP A 25 -12.41 -4.03 -10.00
N SER A 26 -11.67 -3.05 -10.53
CA SER A 26 -11.11 -3.10 -11.89
C SER A 26 -10.11 -4.23 -12.12
N PHE A 27 -9.59 -4.81 -11.02
CA PHE A 27 -8.67 -5.96 -11.03
C PHE A 27 -9.33 -7.24 -10.50
N SER A 28 -10.66 -7.32 -10.48
CA SER A 28 -11.40 -8.47 -9.93
C SER A 28 -11.14 -9.80 -10.63
N GLU A 29 -10.77 -9.78 -11.92
CA GLU A 29 -10.37 -10.98 -12.68
C GLU A 29 -8.95 -11.47 -12.34
N TYR A 30 -8.15 -10.62 -11.68
CA TYR A 30 -6.79 -10.93 -11.28
C TYR A 30 -6.72 -11.32 -9.80
N GLY A 31 -5.79 -12.22 -9.46
CA GLY A 31 -5.51 -12.52 -8.06
C GLY A 31 -5.02 -11.26 -7.31
N VAL A 32 -5.38 -11.13 -6.04
CA VAL A 32 -5.05 -9.96 -5.19
C VAL A 32 -3.56 -9.73 -4.96
N LYS A 33 -2.68 -10.63 -5.41
CA LYS A 33 -1.22 -10.42 -5.44
C LYS A 33 -0.76 -9.47 -6.55
N THR A 34 -1.64 -9.19 -7.52
CA THR A 34 -1.33 -8.37 -8.70
C THR A 34 -1.06 -6.91 -8.33
N VAL A 35 -1.78 -6.35 -7.35
CA VAL A 35 -1.54 -4.98 -6.87
C VAL A 35 -0.10 -4.77 -6.36
N GLY A 36 0.51 -5.79 -5.76
CA GLY A 36 1.91 -5.73 -5.32
C GLY A 36 2.90 -5.61 -6.49
N LEU A 37 2.67 -6.39 -7.56
CA LEU A 37 3.47 -6.31 -8.79
C LEU A 37 3.28 -4.95 -9.48
N LEU A 38 2.05 -4.43 -9.51
CA LEU A 38 1.78 -3.11 -10.06
C LEU A 38 2.50 -2.00 -9.27
N CYS A 39 2.54 -2.07 -7.93
CA CYS A 39 3.30 -1.13 -7.12
C CYS A 39 4.80 -1.16 -7.46
N GLU A 40 5.39 -2.34 -7.71
CA GLU A 40 6.79 -2.47 -8.12
C GLU A 40 7.05 -1.78 -9.47
N GLU A 41 6.17 -2.02 -10.45
CA GLU A 41 6.26 -1.40 -11.79
C GLU A 41 6.06 0.12 -11.72
N ILE A 42 5.16 0.62 -10.87
CA ILE A 42 4.96 2.06 -10.67
C ILE A 42 6.22 2.71 -10.10
N VAL A 43 6.84 2.12 -9.07
CA VAL A 43 8.10 2.62 -8.50
C VAL A 43 9.20 2.60 -9.56
N ALA A 44 9.36 1.49 -10.28
CA ALA A 44 10.37 1.32 -11.33
C ALA A 44 10.18 2.28 -12.51
N SER A 45 8.94 2.63 -12.86
CA SER A 45 8.62 3.56 -13.94
C SER A 45 8.97 5.03 -13.63
N GLY A 46 9.21 5.36 -12.35
CA GLY A 46 9.42 6.74 -11.91
C GLY A 46 8.15 7.61 -11.88
N LYS A 47 6.95 7.02 -12.07
CA LYS A 47 5.67 7.76 -11.98
C LYS A 47 5.45 8.39 -10.59
N VAL A 48 6.00 7.77 -9.54
CA VAL A 48 5.97 8.28 -8.17
C VAL A 48 7.34 8.83 -7.77
N ALA A 49 7.35 9.84 -6.90
CA ALA A 49 8.59 10.36 -6.33
C ALA A 49 9.29 9.26 -5.51
N GLN A 50 10.61 9.15 -5.67
CA GLN A 50 11.40 8.05 -5.12
C GLN A 50 11.69 8.20 -3.61
N ASP A 51 11.32 9.32 -3.02
CA ASP A 51 11.41 9.61 -1.59
C ASP A 51 10.09 9.36 -0.83
N ARG A 52 9.14 8.64 -1.44
CA ARG A 52 7.80 8.38 -0.89
C ARG A 52 7.50 6.90 -0.68
N TYR A 53 6.56 6.63 0.21
CA TYR A 53 5.87 5.35 0.29
C TYR A 53 4.83 5.28 -0.82
N LEU A 54 4.65 4.12 -1.44
CA LEU A 54 3.58 3.84 -2.39
C LEU A 54 2.62 2.81 -1.82
N ALA A 55 1.31 3.10 -1.82
CA ALA A 55 0.26 2.15 -1.47
C ALA A 55 -0.70 1.91 -2.65
N GLY A 56 -1.01 0.65 -2.93
CA GLY A 56 -2.03 0.27 -3.90
C GLY A 56 -3.12 -0.55 -3.22
N PHE A 57 -4.37 -0.20 -3.45
CA PHE A 57 -5.53 -0.96 -2.98
C PHE A 57 -6.16 -1.78 -4.11
N GLN A 58 -6.61 -2.99 -3.78
CA GLN A 58 -7.38 -3.87 -4.65
C GLN A 58 -8.47 -4.57 -3.82
N GLN A 59 -9.73 -4.44 -4.23
CA GLN A 59 -10.81 -5.16 -3.59
C GLN A 59 -10.64 -6.67 -3.78
N ILE A 60 -10.88 -7.43 -2.71
CA ILE A 60 -10.82 -8.89 -2.75
C ILE A 60 -12.12 -9.37 -3.42
N PRO A 61 -12.05 -10.13 -4.53
CA PRO A 61 -13.26 -10.60 -5.20
C PRO A 61 -14.13 -11.44 -4.25
N PRO A 62 -15.46 -11.26 -4.26
CA PRO A 62 -16.38 -12.03 -3.40
C PRO A 62 -16.61 -13.45 -3.91
N VAL A 63 -15.81 -13.93 -4.86
CA VAL A 63 -15.90 -15.26 -5.46
C VAL A 63 -14.52 -15.89 -5.46
N ILE A 64 -14.39 -17.03 -4.80
CA ILE A 64 -13.17 -17.82 -4.81
C ILE A 64 -13.31 -18.91 -5.88
N PRO A 65 -12.42 -18.97 -6.88
CA PRO A 65 -12.44 -20.03 -7.89
C PRO A 65 -12.46 -21.42 -7.24
N GLY A 66 -13.46 -22.23 -7.57
CA GLY A 66 -13.63 -23.59 -7.04
C GLY A 66 -14.35 -23.70 -5.68
N LEU A 67 -14.53 -22.60 -4.93
CA LEU A 67 -15.27 -22.58 -3.66
C LEU A 67 -16.60 -21.82 -3.74
N GLY A 68 -16.76 -20.91 -4.70
CA GLY A 68 -17.99 -20.14 -4.90
C GLY A 68 -17.99 -18.80 -4.15
N PRO A 69 -19.18 -18.19 -3.94
CA PRO A 69 -19.29 -16.87 -3.35
C PRO A 69 -18.98 -16.87 -1.85
N VAL A 70 -18.36 -15.79 -1.39
CA VAL A 70 -18.03 -15.51 0.01
C VAL A 70 -18.45 -14.08 0.35
N ASP A 71 -19.01 -13.87 1.55
CA ASP A 71 -19.33 -12.53 2.05
C ASP A 71 -18.06 -11.85 2.57
N LEU A 72 -17.18 -11.49 1.63
CA LEU A 72 -15.96 -10.73 1.89
C LEU A 72 -16.16 -9.30 1.39
N LYS A 73 -16.06 -8.34 2.31
CA LYS A 73 -16.11 -6.90 2.02
C LYS A 73 -14.79 -6.24 2.39
N GLU A 74 -13.73 -6.81 1.83
CA GLU A 74 -12.36 -6.49 2.19
C GLU A 74 -11.59 -5.95 0.98
N THR A 75 -10.67 -5.04 1.27
CA THR A 75 -9.70 -4.51 0.33
C THR A 75 -8.31 -4.86 0.82
N LYS A 76 -7.46 -5.29 -0.12
CA LYS A 76 -6.05 -5.54 0.15
C LYS A 76 -5.26 -4.30 -0.20
N LEU A 77 -4.44 -3.84 0.73
CA LEU A 77 -3.38 -2.87 0.47
C LEU A 77 -2.06 -3.63 0.24
N SER A 78 -1.29 -3.21 -0.77
CA SER A 78 0.13 -3.55 -0.89
C SER A 78 0.98 -2.28 -1.00
N MET A 79 2.08 -2.24 -0.25
CA MET A 79 3.02 -1.14 -0.24
C MET A 79 4.37 -1.51 -0.81
N ARG A 80 4.97 -0.53 -1.48
CA ARG A 80 6.39 -0.49 -1.85
C ARG A 80 6.98 0.85 -1.43
N VAL A 81 8.29 0.92 -1.38
CA VAL A 81 9.03 2.14 -1.01
C VAL A 81 9.86 2.57 -2.20
N GLY A 82 9.85 3.88 -2.51
CA GLY A 82 10.73 4.45 -3.53
C GLY A 82 12.21 4.27 -3.17
N VAL A 83 13.08 4.21 -4.19
CA VAL A 83 14.49 3.81 -4.00
C VAL A 83 15.24 4.73 -3.04
N ASP A 84 14.98 6.03 -3.06
CA ASP A 84 15.65 6.99 -2.17
C ASP A 84 15.13 6.88 -0.73
N LEU A 85 13.83 6.66 -0.56
CA LEU A 85 13.26 6.39 0.76
C LEU A 85 13.75 5.06 1.34
N ALA A 86 13.95 4.03 0.52
CA ALA A 86 14.49 2.75 0.97
C ALA A 86 15.89 2.92 1.60
N ARG A 87 16.75 3.73 0.97
CA ARG A 87 18.07 4.07 1.53
C ARG A 87 17.96 4.86 2.83
N LYS A 88 16.99 5.79 2.93
CA LYS A 88 16.74 6.54 4.17
C LYS A 88 16.27 5.62 5.31
N ILE A 89 15.41 4.63 5.01
CA ILE A 89 14.96 3.62 5.97
C ILE A 89 16.15 2.77 6.44
N GLU A 90 17.00 2.30 5.52
CA GLU A 90 18.20 1.54 5.85
C GLU A 90 19.18 2.34 6.71
N ALA A 91 19.32 3.64 6.46
CA ALA A 91 20.12 4.56 7.26
C ALA A 91 19.46 4.98 8.59
N GLY A 92 18.23 4.53 8.88
CA GLY A 92 17.48 4.92 10.07
C GLY A 92 16.96 6.37 10.07
N ALA A 93 17.04 7.07 8.93
CA ALA A 93 16.61 8.46 8.78
C ALA A 93 15.11 8.61 8.47
N MET A 94 14.42 7.52 8.16
CA MET A 94 12.97 7.46 7.94
C MET A 94 12.41 6.15 8.50
N PRO A 95 11.15 6.11 8.97
CA PRO A 95 10.59 4.90 9.55
C PRO A 95 10.31 3.83 8.50
N SER A 96 10.53 2.57 8.85
CA SER A 96 10.18 1.42 8.02
C SER A 96 8.68 1.13 8.01
N LEU A 97 8.20 0.39 7.00
CA LEU A 97 6.80 -0.08 6.98
C LEU A 97 6.47 -0.99 8.17
N THR A 98 7.46 -1.75 8.68
CA THR A 98 7.32 -2.56 9.89
C THR A 98 7.05 -1.74 11.15
N GLN A 99 7.43 -0.46 11.17
CA GLN A 99 7.20 0.43 12.31
C GLN A 99 5.89 1.21 12.22
N THR A 100 5.28 1.32 11.04
CA THR A 100 4.15 2.25 10.80
C THR A 100 2.86 1.52 10.39
N LEU A 101 2.94 0.62 9.42
CA LEU A 101 1.75 0.03 8.79
C LEU A 101 0.93 -0.90 9.71
N PRO A 102 1.53 -1.78 10.53
CA PRO A 102 0.76 -2.67 11.40
C PRO A 102 -0.16 -1.92 12.37
N SER A 103 0.37 -0.89 13.05
CA SER A 103 -0.41 -0.08 14.01
C SER A 103 -1.61 0.59 13.32
N ALA A 104 -1.37 1.22 12.16
CA ALA A 104 -2.41 1.86 11.36
C ALA A 104 -3.52 0.86 11.00
N ALA A 105 -3.16 -0.33 10.50
CA ALA A 105 -4.10 -1.38 10.12
C ALA A 105 -4.88 -1.96 11.31
N TYR A 106 -4.21 -2.29 12.42
CA TYR A 106 -4.87 -2.85 13.59
C TYR A 106 -5.89 -1.89 14.20
N SER A 107 -5.64 -0.58 14.15
CA SER A 107 -6.58 0.43 14.64
C SER A 107 -7.89 0.51 13.82
N LEU A 108 -7.97 -0.19 12.70
CA LEU A 108 -9.17 -0.36 11.85
C LEU A 108 -9.77 -1.77 11.94
N GLY A 109 -9.21 -2.65 12.78
CA GLY A 109 -9.55 -4.07 12.79
C GLY A 109 -8.97 -4.86 11.62
N GLY A 110 -7.98 -4.29 10.92
CA GLY A 110 -7.32 -4.93 9.77
C GLY A 110 -6.36 -6.05 10.15
N LEU A 111 -5.99 -6.84 9.14
CA LEU A 111 -5.05 -7.96 9.25
C LEU A 111 -3.75 -7.65 8.50
N VAL A 112 -2.61 -7.98 9.10
CA VAL A 112 -1.31 -7.94 8.42
C VAL A 112 -1.10 -9.26 7.68
N ASP A 113 -0.96 -9.20 6.37
CA ASP A 113 -0.67 -10.37 5.51
C ASP A 113 0.84 -10.61 5.38
N ALA A 114 1.60 -9.54 5.13
CA ALA A 114 3.07 -9.58 5.06
C ALA A 114 3.65 -8.22 5.48
N CYS A 115 4.80 -8.20 6.14
CA CYS A 115 5.41 -6.94 6.56
C CYS A 115 6.94 -7.03 6.61
N HIS A 116 7.59 -6.30 5.71
CA HIS A 116 9.03 -6.06 5.67
C HIS A 116 9.29 -4.55 5.64
N PRO A 117 10.53 -4.10 5.91
CA PRO A 117 10.81 -2.67 6.01
C PRO A 117 10.43 -1.82 4.80
N THR A 118 10.50 -2.39 3.59
CA THR A 118 10.27 -1.70 2.30
C THR A 118 9.13 -2.28 1.46
N ALA A 119 8.53 -3.39 1.89
CA ALA A 119 7.37 -4.00 1.24
C ALA A 119 6.44 -4.61 2.29
N ALA A 120 5.15 -4.29 2.21
CA ALA A 120 4.17 -4.81 3.16
C ALA A 120 2.79 -4.96 2.51
N ALA A 121 1.91 -5.71 3.15
CA ALA A 121 0.53 -5.89 2.73
C ALA A 121 -0.38 -6.07 3.94
N VAL A 122 -1.54 -5.43 3.90
CA VAL A 122 -2.60 -5.58 4.91
C VAL A 122 -3.95 -5.74 4.24
N VAL A 123 -4.93 -6.18 5.00
CA VAL A 123 -6.33 -6.27 4.60
C VAL A 123 -7.16 -5.43 5.57
N VAL A 124 -8.06 -4.61 5.04
CA VAL A 124 -9.02 -3.79 5.80
C VAL A 124 -10.39 -3.88 5.13
N SER A 125 -11.44 -3.37 5.79
CA SER A 125 -12.77 -3.34 5.15
C SER A 125 -12.81 -2.33 4.00
N ILE A 126 -13.58 -2.64 2.96
CA ILE A 126 -13.85 -1.69 1.86
C ILE A 126 -14.43 -0.39 2.43
N GLY A 127 -13.96 0.74 1.92
CA GLY A 127 -14.33 2.08 2.40
C GLY A 127 -13.41 2.64 3.49
N GLN A 128 -12.45 1.84 3.99
CA GLN A 128 -11.45 2.30 4.95
C GLN A 128 -10.12 2.72 4.30
N GLU A 129 -10.02 2.74 2.96
CA GLU A 129 -8.78 2.99 2.22
C GLU A 129 -8.15 4.34 2.60
N ALA A 130 -8.91 5.43 2.46
CA ALA A 130 -8.44 6.77 2.81
C ALA A 130 -8.12 6.90 4.31
N THR A 131 -8.96 6.33 5.18
CA THR A 131 -8.73 6.34 6.63
C THR A 131 -7.47 5.57 7.02
N LEU A 132 -7.14 4.48 6.31
CA LEU A 132 -5.89 3.75 6.51
C LEU A 132 -4.69 4.61 6.12
N ILE A 133 -4.77 5.35 5.02
CA ILE A 133 -3.72 6.29 4.60
C ILE A 133 -3.54 7.41 5.64
N GLU A 134 -4.62 7.98 6.17
CA GLU A 134 -4.56 8.99 7.24
C GLU A 134 -3.88 8.46 8.50
N LYS A 135 -4.24 7.25 8.93
CA LYS A 135 -3.62 6.59 10.10
C LYS A 135 -2.16 6.26 9.86
N LEU A 136 -1.82 5.81 8.65
CA LEU A 136 -0.44 5.56 8.25
C LEU A 136 0.40 6.85 8.29
N GLU A 137 -0.13 7.97 7.79
CA GLU A 137 0.53 9.28 7.88
C GLU A 137 0.76 9.71 9.33
N ALA A 138 -0.22 9.51 10.21
CA ALA A 138 -0.08 9.80 11.63
C ALA A 138 1.03 8.95 12.28
N GLU A 139 1.10 7.66 11.96
CA GLU A 139 2.16 6.77 12.42
C GLU A 139 3.53 7.18 11.87
N ILE A 140 3.63 7.53 10.58
CA ILE A 140 4.89 8.03 9.98
C ILE A 140 5.36 9.29 10.72
N ALA A 141 4.47 10.27 10.94
CA ALA A 141 4.80 11.50 11.66
C ALA A 141 5.26 11.24 13.10
N LEU A 142 4.60 10.31 13.80
CA LEU A 142 4.96 9.89 15.15
C LEU A 142 6.33 9.20 15.20
N GLN A 143 6.68 8.41 14.19
CA GLN A 143 7.99 7.75 14.17
C GLN A 143 9.11 8.73 13.78
N ILE A 144 8.85 9.68 12.87
CA ILE A 144 9.81 10.74 12.52
C ILE A 144 10.18 11.56 13.77
N SER A 145 9.19 11.95 14.58
CA SER A 145 9.49 12.73 15.80
C SER A 145 10.33 11.99 16.84
N LYS A 146 10.37 10.65 16.80
CA LYS A 146 11.24 9.81 17.63
C LYS A 146 12.64 9.62 17.04
N ILE A 147 12.79 9.78 15.73
CA ILE A 147 14.10 9.74 15.06
C ILE A 147 14.83 11.07 15.28
N ASP A 148 14.09 12.18 15.28
CA ASP A 148 14.62 13.53 15.47
C ASP A 148 14.94 13.88 16.94
N SER A 149 14.53 13.03 17.89
CA SER A 149 14.73 13.20 19.34
C SER A 149 15.99 12.53 19.85
#